data_AF-A0A973FZN1-F1
#
_entry.id   AF-A0A973FZN1-F1
#
_cell.length_a   1.000
_cell.length_b   1.000
_cell.length_c   1.000
_cell.angle_alpha   90.00
_cell.angle_beta   90.00
_cell.angle_gamma   90.00
#
_symmetry.space_group_name_H-M   'P 1'
#
loop_
_entity.id
_entity.type
_entity.pdbx_description
1 polymer ?
#
loop_
_entity_poly.entity_id
_entity_poly.type
_entity_poly.pdbx_seq_one_letter_code
_entity_poly.pdbx_strand_id
1 'polypeptide(L)' 'MAKIGVFICHCGENIAGKVDTSRLTAALGDHPGVSVSVEYKYFCSDPGQESVKKAIRDNH' A
#
# COMPACT_ATOMS: atom_id res chain seq x y z
N MET A 1 -0.17 -11.50 -17.18
CA MET A 1 -0.50 -10.15 -16.68
C MET A 1 0.46 -9.82 -15.56
N ALA A 2 0.88 -8.56 -15.43
CA ALA A 2 1.70 -8.13 -14.30
C ALA A 2 0.88 -8.19 -13.00
N LYS A 3 1.51 -8.61 -11.90
CA LYS A 3 0.93 -8.66 -10.57
C LYS A 3 1.42 -7.47 -9.77
N ILE A 4 0.53 -6.56 -9.41
CA ILE A 4 0.87 -5.22 -8.90
C ILE A 4 0.54 -5.15 -7.41
N GLY A 5 1.48 -4.64 -6.63
CA GLY A 5 1.27 -4.27 -5.23
C GLY A 5 1.24 -2.76 -5.05
N VAL A 6 0.21 -2.26 -4.37
CA VAL A 6 -0.02 -0.86 -4.07
C VAL A 6 0.12 -0.63 -2.56
N PHE A 7 1.04 0.26 -2.18
CA PHE A 7 1.37 0.54 -0.78
C PHE A 7 1.27 2.06 -0.53
N ILE A 8 0.22 2.49 0.16
CA ILE A 8 -0.13 3.90 0.33
C ILE A 8 0.34 4.39 1.71
N CYS A 9 1.34 5.27 1.70
CA CYS A 9 1.92 5.82 2.93
C CYS A 9 1.09 6.97 3.48
N HIS A 10 0.85 6.99 4.80
CA HIS A 10 0.28 8.15 5.49
C HIS A 10 1.31 9.26 5.72
N CYS A 11 2.59 8.88 5.86
CA CYS A 11 3.69 9.77 6.26
C CYS A 11 3.33 10.60 7.50
N GLY A 12 2.76 9.93 8.51
CA GLY A 12 2.12 10.60 9.64
C GLY A 12 0.90 11.39 9.15
N GLU A 13 0.88 12.70 9.39
CA GLU A 13 -0.18 13.60 8.92
C GLU A 13 0.17 14.31 7.60
N ASN A 14 1.39 14.11 7.07
CA ASN A 14 1.82 14.83 5.87
C ASN A 14 0.98 14.48 4.64
N ILE A 15 0.60 13.20 4.50
CA ILE A 15 -0.27 12.73 3.42
C ILE A 15 -1.68 12.49 3.96
N ALA A 16 -1.84 11.73 5.05
CA ALA A 16 -3.16 11.39 5.59
C ALA A 16 -3.97 12.61 6.09
N GLY A 17 -3.31 13.70 6.46
CA GLY A 17 -3.98 14.95 6.83
C GLY A 17 -4.60 15.71 5.65
N LYS A 18 -4.29 15.33 4.40
CA LYS A 18 -4.75 15.99 3.17
C LYS A 18 -5.43 15.04 2.17
N VAL A 19 -5.10 13.76 2.23
CA VAL A 19 -5.54 12.74 1.30
C VAL A 19 -6.24 11.64 2.09
N ASP A 20 -7.45 11.28 1.65
CA ASP A 20 -8.15 10.11 2.15
C ASP A 20 -7.47 8.84 1.61
N THR A 21 -6.49 8.34 2.37
CA THR A 21 -5.69 7.17 2.01
C THR A 21 -6.51 5.88 2.05
N SER A 22 -7.55 5.80 2.89
CA SER A 22 -8.44 4.65 2.95
C SER A 22 -9.28 4.54 1.68
N ARG A 23 -9.87 5.65 1.22
CA ARG A 23 -10.59 5.70 -0.06
C ARG A 23 -9.67 5.37 -1.24
N LEU A 24 -8.44 5.88 -1.24
CA LEU A 24 -7.45 5.58 -2.28
C LEU A 24 -7.08 4.09 -2.31
N THR A 25 -6.91 3.48 -1.13
CA THR A 25 -6.58 2.06 -0.98
C THR A 25 -7.68 1.17 -1.55
N ALA A 26 -8.94 1.47 -1.20
CA ALA A 26 -10.10 0.76 -1.74
C ALA A 26 -10.19 0.91 -3.26
N ALA A 27 -10.09 2.13 -3.78
CA ALA A 27 -10.19 2.39 -5.22
C ALA A 27 -9.11 1.68 -6.05
N LEU A 28 -7.88 1.59 -5.54
CA LEU A 28 -6.79 0.90 -6.23
C LEU A 28 -6.85 -0.62 -6.09
N GLY A 29 -7.51 -1.14 -5.04
CA GLY A 29 -7.72 -2.58 -4.85
C GLY A 29 -8.54 -3.22 -5.96
N ASP A 30 -9.46 -2.47 -6.57
CA ASP A 30 -10.33 -2.94 -7.65
C ASP A 30 -9.70 -2.77 -9.05
N HIS A 31 -8.50 -2.18 -9.14
CA HIS A 31 -7.87 -1.92 -10.44
C HIS A 31 -7.32 -3.21 -11.06
N PRO A 32 -7.52 -3.45 -12.38
CA PRO A 32 -6.99 -4.62 -13.07
C PRO A 32 -5.49 -4.83 -12.82
N GLY A 33 -5.12 -6.05 -12.42
CA GLY A 33 -3.73 -6.45 -12.15
C GLY A 33 -3.23 -6.16 -10.74
N VAL A 34 -3.98 -5.42 -9.91
CA VAL A 34 -3.63 -5.21 -8.50
C VAL A 34 -3.99 -6.46 -7.69
N SER A 35 -3.03 -7.03 -7.00
CA SER A 35 -3.22 -8.19 -6.12
C SER A 35 -3.16 -7.85 -4.64
N VAL A 36 -2.58 -6.69 -4.30
CA VAL A 36 -2.52 -6.18 -2.93
C VAL A 36 -2.62 -4.65 -2.99
N SER A 37 -3.51 -4.08 -2.18
CA SER A 37 -3.62 -2.64 -1.96
C SER A 37 -3.81 -2.41 -0.48
N VAL A 38 -2.82 -1.78 0.16
CA VAL A 38 -2.81 -1.55 1.61
C VAL A 38 -2.24 -0.18 1.94
N GLU A 39 -2.70 0.37 3.06
CA GLU A 39 -2.16 1.60 3.64
C GLU A 39 -1.42 1.33 4.95
N TYR A 40 -0.41 2.16 5.22
CA TYR A 40 0.35 2.10 6.47
C TYR A 40 0.99 3.45 6.80
N LYS A 41 1.28 3.67 8.09
CA LYS A 41 1.76 4.96 8.60
C LYS A 41 3.08 5.39 7.95
N TYR A 42 4.05 4.48 7.87
CA TYR A 42 5.41 4.78 7.39
C TYR A 42 6.00 3.61 6.61
N PHE A 43 5.76 3.54 5.30
CA PHE A 43 6.30 2.43 4.49
C PHE A 43 7.83 2.42 4.37
N CYS A 44 8.51 3.55 4.59
CA CYS A 44 9.97 3.61 4.61
C CYS A 44 10.59 3.02 5.90
N SER A 45 9.81 2.87 6.97
CA SER A 45 10.29 2.28 8.23
C SER A 45 10.55 0.77 8.09
N ASP A 46 11.35 0.18 8.98
CA ASP A 46 11.65 -1.26 8.95
C ASP A 46 10.38 -2.12 8.91
N PRO A 47 9.34 -1.89 9.74
CA PRO A 47 8.07 -2.65 9.63
C PRO A 47 7.37 -2.45 8.28
N GLY A 48 7.43 -1.22 7.74
CA GLY A 48 6.88 -0.89 6.43
C GLY A 48 7.56 -1.69 5.32
N GLN A 49 8.89 -1.69 5.29
CA GLN A 49 9.67 -2.42 4.30
C GLN A 49 9.48 -3.94 4.42
N GLU A 50 9.44 -4.49 5.64
CA GLU A 50 9.19 -5.91 5.85
C GLU A 50 7.78 -6.32 5.39
N SER A 51 6.77 -5.46 5.56
CA SER A 51 5.43 -5.73 5.05
C SER A 51 5.39 -5.82 3.51
N VAL A 52 6.14 -4.96 2.81
CA VAL A 52 6.25 -5.00 1.34
C VAL A 52 6.95 -6.28 0.88
N LYS A 53 8.09 -6.63 1.50
CA LYS A 53 8.82 -7.87 1.19
C LYS A 53 7.94 -9.11 1.45
N LYS A 54 7.17 -9.11 2.54
CA LYS A 54 6.23 -10.19 2.86
C LYS A 54 5.13 -10.27 1.81
N ALA A 55 4.53 -9.15 1.42
CA ALA A 55 3.51 -9.13 0.38
C ALA A 55 4.03 -9.68 -0.95
N ILE A 56 5.28 -9.39 -1.33
CA ILE A 56 5.93 -9.96 -2.52
C ILE A 56 6.07 -11.49 -2.39
N ARG A 57 6.58 -11.99 -1.26
CA ARG A 57 6.76 -13.43 -1.02
C ARG A 57 5.44 -14.21 -0.98
N ASP A 58 4.43 -13.66 -0.33
CA ASP A 58 3.14 -14.32 -0.12
C ASP A 58 2.26 -14.27 -1.38
N ASN A 59 2.46 -13.25 -2.22
CA ASN A 59 1.69 -13.02 -3.44
C ASN A 59 2.53 -13.21 -4.70
N HIS A 60 3.33 -14.29 -4.80
CA HIS A 60 3.89 -14.74 -6.08
C HIS A 60 2.81 -15.09 -7.11
#